data_AF-A0AAX3FM37-F1
#
_entry.id   AF-A0AAX3FM37-F1
#
_cell.length_a   1.000
_cell.length_b   1.000
_cell.length_c   1.000
_cell.angle_alpha   90.00
_cell.angle_beta   90.00
_cell.angle_gamma   90.00
#
_symmetry.space_group_name_H-M   'P 1'
#
loop_
_entity.id
_entity.type
_entity.pdbx_description
1 polymer ?
#
loop_
_entity_poly.entity_id
_entity_poly.type
_entity_poly.pdbx_seq_one_letter_code
_entity_poly.pdbx_strand_id
1 'polypeptide(L)'
;MRYQKLEIQEANWKWKYLLKKHREGENITKYEETSLIELKVQLLTTLQHSPEEIEQWIKMEMTAEQRKKMRQSIRAKRKRFFNAEKPTTKKKSIDLEYASWLRLSKYSKEREMTLSEAINHLIDELENQHIYLDQMEKMKSSLKDLLK
;
A
#
# COMPACT_ATOMS: atom_id res chain seq x y z
N MET A 1 7.64 4.89 -15.80
CA MET A 1 6.71 4.42 -14.74
C MET A 1 7.04 2.95 -14.45
N ARG A 2 7.16 2.49 -13.19
CA ARG A 2 7.69 1.14 -12.85
C ARG A 2 6.80 -0.06 -13.24
N TYR A 3 5.50 0.15 -13.44
CA TYR A 3 4.54 -0.91 -13.76
C TYR A 3 3.79 -0.57 -15.06
N GLN A 4 3.57 -1.57 -15.91
CA GLN A 4 2.79 -1.42 -17.15
C GLN A 4 1.33 -1.09 -16.82
N LYS A 5 0.70 -0.22 -17.64
CA LYS A 5 -0.75 0.03 -17.57
C LYS A 5 -1.48 -1.04 -18.37
N LEU A 6 -2.51 -1.63 -17.77
CA LEU A 6 -3.35 -2.63 -18.40
C LEU A 6 -4.70 -1.97 -18.69
N GLU A 7 -4.87 -1.38 -19.87
CA GLU A 7 -6.00 -0.47 -20.15
C GLU A 7 -7.37 -1.12 -19.92
N ILE A 8 -7.60 -2.29 -20.50
CA ILE A 8 -8.86 -3.05 -20.36
C ILE A 8 -9.10 -3.45 -18.88
N GLN A 9 -8.06 -3.95 -18.21
CA GLN A 9 -8.17 -4.41 -16.82
C GLN A 9 -8.37 -3.23 -15.84
N GLU A 10 -7.70 -2.11 -16.08
CA GLU A 10 -7.85 -0.89 -15.29
C GLU A 10 -9.21 -0.24 -15.49
N ALA A 11 -9.78 -0.26 -16.70
CA ALA A 11 -11.14 0.19 -16.96
C ALA A 11 -12.15 -0.61 -16.11
N ASN A 12 -12.03 -1.94 -16.09
CA ASN A 12 -12.84 -2.80 -15.22
C ASN A 12 -12.63 -2.46 -13.72
N TRP A 13 -11.39 -2.21 -13.29
CA TRP A 13 -11.15 -1.79 -11.91
C TRP A 13 -11.77 -0.44 -11.56
N LYS A 14 -11.78 0.52 -12.49
CA LYS A 14 -12.45 1.82 -12.33
C LYS A 14 -13.96 1.63 -12.21
N TRP A 15 -14.56 0.84 -13.10
CA TRP A 15 -15.98 0.50 -13.06
C TRP A 15 -16.39 -0.13 -11.71
N LYS A 16 -15.67 -1.17 -11.26
CA LYS A 16 -15.91 -1.80 -9.95
C LYS A 16 -15.72 -0.82 -8.79
N TYR A 17 -14.72 0.06 -8.86
CA TYR A 17 -14.47 1.07 -7.84
C TYR A 17 -15.65 2.05 -7.73
N LEU A 18 -16.12 2.58 -8.86
CA LEU A 18 -17.21 3.56 -8.90
C LEU A 18 -18.51 2.97 -8.36
N LEU A 19 -18.89 1.76 -8.78
CA LEU A 19 -20.08 1.09 -8.26
C LEU A 19 -19.98 0.79 -6.77
N LYS A 20 -18.80 0.39 -6.28
CA LYS A 20 -18.57 0.21 -4.84
C LYS A 20 -18.78 1.53 -4.09
N LYS A 21 -18.23 2.64 -4.61
CA LYS A 21 -18.34 3.95 -3.97
C LYS A 21 -19.78 4.46 -3.92
N HIS A 22 -20.52 4.25 -4.99
CA HIS A 22 -21.93 4.58 -4.98
C HIS A 22 -22.74 3.74 -3.98
N ARG A 23 -22.46 2.42 -3.87
CA ARG A 23 -23.07 1.55 -2.84
C ARG A 23 -22.71 1.95 -1.41
N GLU A 24 -21.56 2.58 -1.20
CA GLU A 24 -21.15 3.17 0.08
C GLU A 24 -21.87 4.52 0.37
N GLY A 25 -22.73 4.99 -0.54
CA GLY A 25 -23.45 6.27 -0.42
C GLY A 25 -22.65 7.49 -0.89
N GLU A 26 -21.48 7.30 -1.48
CA GLU A 26 -20.65 8.41 -1.99
C GLU A 26 -21.15 8.84 -3.38
N ASN A 27 -21.32 10.16 -3.58
CA ASN A 27 -21.62 10.70 -4.89
C ASN A 27 -20.39 10.56 -5.81
N ILE A 28 -20.55 9.78 -6.88
CA ILE A 28 -19.50 9.53 -7.87
C ILE A 28 -19.58 10.46 -9.09
N THR A 29 -20.60 11.31 -9.18
CA THR A 29 -20.81 12.25 -10.28
C THR A 29 -20.57 13.69 -9.82
N LYS A 30 -20.53 14.62 -10.77
CA LYS A 30 -20.43 16.07 -10.54
C LYS A 30 -21.77 16.74 -10.23
N TYR A 31 -22.88 16.01 -10.30
CA TYR A 31 -24.23 16.55 -10.12
C TYR A 31 -24.65 16.43 -8.66
N GLU A 32 -25.53 17.32 -8.22
CA GLU A 32 -26.08 17.32 -6.85
C GLU A 32 -27.48 16.69 -6.79
N GLU A 33 -28.21 16.71 -7.91
CA GLU A 33 -29.56 16.13 -8.01
C GLU A 33 -29.55 14.61 -7.96
N THR A 34 -30.31 14.03 -7.04
CA THR A 34 -30.37 12.58 -6.80
C THR A 34 -30.86 11.80 -8.02
N SER A 35 -31.90 12.28 -8.69
CA SER A 35 -32.45 11.67 -9.91
C SER A 35 -31.42 11.58 -11.03
N LEU A 36 -30.63 12.64 -11.23
CA LEU A 36 -29.59 12.68 -12.25
C LEU A 36 -28.41 11.77 -11.88
N ILE A 37 -28.02 11.73 -10.60
CA ILE A 37 -27.00 10.80 -10.11
C ILE A 37 -27.43 9.36 -10.41
N GLU A 38 -28.66 8.98 -10.06
CA GLU A 38 -29.20 7.64 -10.28
C GLU A 38 -29.22 7.27 -11.76
N LEU A 39 -29.69 8.17 -12.63
CA LEU A 39 -29.70 7.94 -14.07
C LEU A 39 -28.29 7.67 -14.62
N LYS A 40 -27.30 8.46 -14.19
CA LYS A 40 -25.91 8.31 -14.64
C LYS A 40 -25.24 7.05 -14.11
N VAL A 41 -25.60 6.62 -12.90
CA VAL A 41 -25.18 5.34 -12.32
C VAL A 41 -25.81 4.16 -13.05
N GLN A 42 -27.10 4.23 -13.39
CA GLN A 42 -27.77 3.20 -14.17
C GLN A 42 -27.08 3.02 -15.52
N LEU A 43 -26.76 4.12 -16.21
CA LEU A 43 -25.95 4.08 -17.42
C LEU A 43 -24.58 3.44 -17.15
N LEU A 44 -23.87 3.84 -16.11
CA LEU A 44 -22.56 3.24 -15.79
C LEU A 44 -22.64 1.71 -15.61
N THR A 45 -23.74 1.20 -15.07
CA THR A 45 -23.94 -0.24 -14.84
C THR A 45 -23.99 -1.03 -16.15
N THR A 46 -24.48 -0.44 -17.24
CA THR A 46 -24.54 -1.11 -18.56
C THR A 46 -23.18 -1.15 -19.27
N LEU A 47 -22.27 -0.24 -18.94
CA LEU A 47 -20.95 -0.09 -19.60
C LEU A 47 -19.89 -1.13 -19.17
N GLN A 48 -20.27 -2.23 -18.48
CA GLN A 48 -19.33 -3.17 -17.85
C GLN A 48 -18.25 -3.72 -18.80
N HIS A 49 -18.62 -3.96 -20.06
CA HIS A 49 -17.76 -4.60 -21.06
C HIS A 49 -17.14 -3.63 -22.07
N SER A 50 -17.30 -2.32 -21.86
CA SER A 50 -16.87 -1.27 -22.79
C SER A 50 -15.81 -0.35 -22.15
N PRO A 51 -14.50 -0.67 -22.28
CA PRO A 51 -13.43 0.12 -21.68
C PRO A 51 -13.42 1.59 -22.13
N GLU A 52 -13.61 1.88 -23.42
CA GLU A 52 -13.59 3.27 -23.90
C GLU A 52 -14.75 4.08 -23.31
N GLU A 53 -15.96 3.50 -23.26
CA GLU A 53 -17.15 4.17 -22.73
C GLU A 53 -17.01 4.46 -21.24
N ILE A 54 -16.40 3.56 -20.47
CA ILE A 54 -16.08 3.80 -19.05
C ILE A 54 -15.16 5.02 -18.89
N GLU A 55 -14.11 5.14 -19.70
CA GLU A 55 -13.19 6.30 -19.63
C GLU A 55 -13.90 7.60 -20.04
N GLN A 56 -14.75 7.55 -21.06
CA GLN A 56 -15.56 8.69 -21.49
C GLN A 56 -16.51 9.14 -20.39
N TRP A 57 -17.23 8.20 -19.77
CA TRP A 57 -18.13 8.48 -18.64
C TRP A 57 -17.37 9.16 -17.49
N ILE A 58 -16.18 8.65 -17.13
CA ILE A 58 -15.32 9.25 -16.09
C ILE A 58 -14.91 10.68 -16.44
N LYS A 59 -14.61 10.96 -17.71
CA LYS A 59 -14.22 12.29 -18.16
C LYS A 59 -15.40 13.27 -18.13
N MET A 60 -16.59 12.81 -18.52
CA MET A 60 -17.78 13.66 -18.65
C MET A 60 -18.50 13.88 -17.31
N GLU A 61 -18.67 12.83 -16.53
CA GLU A 61 -19.62 12.82 -15.40
C GLU A 61 -18.96 13.06 -14.05
N MET A 62 -17.63 12.92 -13.91
CA MET A 62 -16.92 13.13 -12.65
C MET A 62 -16.25 14.51 -12.55
N THR A 63 -16.10 15.02 -11.32
CA THR A 63 -15.24 16.17 -11.02
C THR A 63 -13.74 15.81 -11.07
N ALA A 64 -12.89 16.83 -11.16
CA ALA A 64 -11.43 16.63 -11.14
C ALA A 64 -10.94 15.97 -9.84
N GLU A 65 -11.54 16.30 -8.69
CA GLU A 65 -11.18 15.75 -7.39
C GLU A 65 -11.56 14.28 -7.25
N GLN A 66 -12.78 13.91 -7.64
CA GLN A 66 -13.22 12.51 -7.65
C GLN A 66 -12.32 11.67 -8.56
N ARG A 67 -11.97 12.19 -9.76
CA ARG A 67 -11.00 11.54 -10.65
C ARG A 67 -9.62 11.38 -10.03
N LYS A 68 -9.15 12.36 -9.25
CA LYS A 68 -7.85 12.29 -8.54
C LYS A 68 -7.87 11.16 -7.50
N LYS A 69 -8.91 11.10 -6.64
CA LYS A 69 -9.08 10.03 -5.64
C LYS A 69 -9.14 8.65 -6.30
N MET A 70 -9.96 8.50 -7.35
CA MET A 70 -10.05 7.26 -8.11
C MET A 70 -8.71 6.85 -8.71
N ARG A 71 -8.00 7.76 -9.39
CA ARG A 71 -6.68 7.46 -9.99
C ARG A 71 -5.66 6.99 -8.96
N GLN A 72 -5.67 7.54 -7.75
CA GLN A 72 -4.80 7.08 -6.66
C GLN A 72 -5.15 5.66 -6.23
N SER A 73 -6.44 5.35 -6.05
CA SER A 73 -6.94 4.01 -5.74
C SER A 73 -6.56 2.98 -6.82
N ILE A 74 -6.72 3.32 -8.10
CA ILE A 74 -6.35 2.45 -9.23
C ILE A 74 -4.83 2.26 -9.31
N ARG A 75 -4.04 3.32 -9.08
CA ARG A 75 -2.57 3.21 -8.98
C ARG A 75 -2.15 2.26 -7.86
N ALA A 76 -2.78 2.36 -6.68
CA ALA A 76 -2.49 1.47 -5.56
C ALA A 76 -2.86 0.02 -5.89
N LYS A 77 -4.01 -0.20 -6.54
CA LYS A 77 -4.45 -1.51 -7.01
C LYS A 77 -3.49 -2.11 -8.04
N ARG A 78 -3.06 -1.33 -9.04
CA ARG A 78 -2.03 -1.72 -10.02
C ARG A 78 -0.74 -2.16 -9.34
N LYS A 79 -0.23 -1.34 -8.41
CA LYS A 79 0.99 -1.69 -7.65
C LYS A 79 0.82 -3.01 -6.90
N ARG A 80 -0.30 -3.21 -6.21
CA ARG A 80 -0.59 -4.44 -5.45
C ARG A 80 -0.74 -5.66 -6.35
N PHE A 81 -1.35 -5.50 -7.53
CA PHE A 81 -1.51 -6.56 -8.52
C PHE A 81 -0.14 -7.12 -8.94
N PHE A 82 0.76 -6.26 -9.44
CA PHE A 82 2.11 -6.70 -9.83
C PHE A 82 2.96 -7.15 -8.64
N ASN A 83 2.84 -6.52 -7.47
CA ASN A 83 3.56 -6.96 -6.27
C ASN A 83 3.08 -8.30 -5.71
N ALA A 84 1.91 -8.78 -6.12
CA ALA A 84 1.42 -10.09 -5.69
C ALA A 84 2.11 -11.25 -6.45
N GLU A 85 2.72 -10.98 -7.60
CA GLU A 85 3.38 -11.98 -8.45
C GLU A 85 4.65 -12.55 -7.82
N LYS A 86 5.39 -11.73 -7.05
CA LYS A 86 6.66 -12.15 -6.41
C LYS A 86 6.54 -12.10 -4.89
N PRO A 87 6.93 -13.15 -4.15
CA PRO A 87 6.94 -13.14 -2.69
C PRO A 87 7.74 -11.98 -2.10
N THR A 88 8.86 -11.61 -2.72
CA THR A 88 9.77 -10.55 -2.27
C THR A 88 9.16 -9.15 -2.32
N THR A 89 8.19 -8.90 -3.22
CA THR A 89 7.53 -7.60 -3.37
C THR A 89 6.18 -7.54 -2.66
N LYS A 90 5.65 -8.69 -2.25
CA LYS A 90 4.43 -8.84 -1.48
C LYS A 90 4.60 -8.19 -0.10
N LYS A 91 3.55 -7.50 0.36
CA LYS A 91 3.51 -6.86 1.68
C LYS A 91 2.47 -7.56 2.56
N LYS A 92 2.74 -7.60 3.86
CA LYS A 92 1.84 -8.15 4.88
C LYS A 92 1.37 -7.00 5.78
N SER A 93 0.10 -7.04 6.15
CA SER A 93 -0.44 -6.16 7.18
C SER A 93 -0.25 -6.88 8.50
N ILE A 94 0.31 -6.17 9.48
CA ILE A 94 0.51 -6.64 10.85
C ILE A 94 -0.06 -5.59 11.78
N ASP A 95 -0.66 -6.02 12.87
CA ASP A 95 -1.09 -5.14 13.94
C ASP A 95 -0.02 -5.16 15.03
N LEU A 96 0.30 -3.96 15.54
CA LEU A 96 1.26 -3.77 16.63
C LEU A 96 0.54 -3.03 17.75
N GLU A 97 0.89 -3.38 19.00
CA GLU A 97 0.51 -2.57 20.14
C GLU A 97 0.98 -1.13 19.96
N TYR A 98 0.16 -0.17 20.40
CA TYR A 98 0.41 1.25 20.14
C TYR A 98 1.78 1.71 20.65
N ALA A 99 2.18 1.26 21.85
CA ALA A 99 3.48 1.60 22.44
C ALA A 99 4.66 1.08 21.60
N SER A 100 4.55 -0.15 21.09
CA SER A 100 5.56 -0.78 20.23
C SER A 100 5.68 -0.06 18.89
N TRP A 101 4.54 0.23 18.26
CA TRP A 101 4.49 1.01 17.03
C TRP A 101 5.10 2.40 17.21
N LEU A 102 4.79 3.09 18.31
CA LEU A 102 5.30 4.44 18.57
C LEU A 102 6.83 4.46 18.70
N ARG A 103 7.40 3.50 19.44
CA ARG A 103 8.87 3.37 19.58
C ARG A 103 9.52 3.08 18.24
N LEU A 104 9.02 2.09 17.51
CA LEU A 104 9.56 1.72 16.20
C LEU A 104 9.44 2.89 15.21
N SER A 105 8.32 3.61 15.22
CA SER A 105 8.11 4.77 14.34
C SER A 105 9.06 5.92 14.65
N LYS A 106 9.35 6.20 15.93
CA LYS A 106 10.34 7.22 16.31
C LYS A 106 11.73 6.82 15.83
N TYR A 107 12.16 5.59 16.14
CA TYR A 107 13.45 5.04 15.71
C TYR A 107 13.65 5.11 14.18
N SER A 108 12.63 4.67 13.43
CA SER A 108 12.61 4.70 11.97
C SER A 108 12.69 6.13 11.41
N LYS A 109 11.98 7.09 12.01
CA LYS A 109 12.01 8.50 11.59
C LYS A 109 13.34 9.18 11.88
N GLU A 110 13.93 8.95 13.06
CA GLU A 110 15.22 9.51 13.47
C GLU A 110 16.36 9.11 12.53
N ARG A 111 16.24 7.94 11.89
CA ARG A 111 17.24 7.38 10.97
C ARG A 111 16.83 7.43 9.49
N GLU A 112 15.75 8.16 9.18
CA GLU A 112 15.23 8.33 7.81
C GLU A 112 14.99 7.02 7.03
N MET A 113 14.69 5.93 7.74
CA MET A 113 14.47 4.60 7.18
C MET A 113 12.99 4.21 7.25
N THR A 114 12.55 3.27 6.42
CA THR A 114 11.21 2.68 6.54
C THR A 114 11.11 1.77 7.77
N LEU A 115 9.90 1.52 8.27
CA LEU A 115 9.68 0.60 9.39
C LEU A 115 10.25 -0.80 9.13
N SER A 116 10.20 -1.28 7.88
CA SER A 116 10.76 -2.59 7.53
C SER A 116 12.29 -2.60 7.57
N GLU A 117 12.94 -1.54 7.09
CA GLU A 117 14.40 -1.38 7.17
C GLU A 117 14.85 -1.23 8.63
N ALA A 118 14.10 -0.49 9.44
CA ALA A 118 14.33 -0.36 10.87
C ALA A 118 14.29 -1.70 11.61
N ILE A 119 13.30 -2.54 11.29
CA ILE A 119 13.21 -3.88 11.88
C ILE A 119 14.44 -4.72 11.53
N ASN A 120 14.85 -4.75 10.25
CA ASN A 120 16.03 -5.50 9.84
C ASN A 120 17.29 -5.00 10.54
N HIS A 121 17.49 -3.68 10.60
CA HIS A 121 18.62 -3.08 11.29
C HIS A 121 18.68 -3.45 12.78
N LEU A 122 17.54 -3.45 13.47
CA LEU A 122 17.47 -3.85 14.87
C LEU A 122 17.78 -5.33 15.08
N ILE A 123 17.38 -6.19 14.13
CA ILE A 123 17.71 -7.62 14.16
C ILE A 123 19.22 -7.80 13.96
N ASP A 124 19.80 -7.15 12.95
CA ASP A 124 21.23 -7.19 12.67
C ASP A 124 22.06 -6.67 13.86
N GLU A 125 21.63 -5.58 14.51
CA GLU A 125 22.28 -5.06 15.72
C GLU A 125 22.27 -6.05 16.88
N LEU A 126 21.13 -6.73 17.09
CA LEU A 126 20.97 -7.70 18.17
C LEU A 126 21.81 -8.96 17.92
N GLU A 127 21.86 -9.46 16.67
CA GLU A 127 22.73 -10.57 16.29
C GLU A 127 24.21 -10.22 16.49
N ASN A 128 24.62 -9.02 16.05
CA ASN A 128 25.99 -8.55 16.26
C ASN A 128 26.34 -8.43 17.75
N GLN A 129 25.44 -7.89 18.57
CA GLN A 129 25.65 -7.81 20.03
C GLN A 129 25.90 -9.19 20.65
N HIS A 130 25.15 -10.22 20.26
CA HIS A 130 25.38 -11.58 20.75
C HIS A 130 26.75 -12.12 20.34
N ILE A 131 27.17 -11.89 19.09
CA ILE A 131 28.49 -12.30 18.59
C ILE A 131 29.60 -11.60 19.40
N TYR A 132 29.47 -10.29 19.63
CA TYR A 132 30.44 -9.54 20.42
C TYR A 132 30.55 -10.05 21.86
N LEU A 133 29.42 -10.38 22.50
CA LEU A 133 29.41 -10.92 23.87
C LEU A 133 30.12 -12.27 23.95
N ASP A 134 29.85 -13.20 23.03
CA ASP A 134 30.51 -14.51 22.97
C ASP A 134 32.02 -14.37 22.73
N GLN A 135 32.44 -13.46 21.84
CA GLN A 135 33.86 -13.16 21.63
C GLN A 135 34.52 -12.59 22.88
N MET A 136 33.85 -11.68 23.60
CA MET A 136 34.37 -11.14 24.85
C MET A 136 34.48 -12.20 25.94
N GLU A 137 33.52 -13.13 26.05
CA GLU A 137 33.58 -14.23 27.01
C GLU A 137 34.74 -15.17 26.71
N LYS A 138 34.92 -15.57 25.44
CA LYS A 138 36.07 -16.39 24.99
C LYS A 138 37.40 -15.71 25.23
N MET A 139 37.48 -14.40 25.00
CA MET A 139 38.69 -13.63 25.28
C MET A 139 38.98 -13.58 26.78
N LYS A 140 37.96 -13.36 27.63
CA LYS A 140 38.11 -13.38 29.09
C LYS A 140 38.54 -14.74 29.62
N SER A 141 37.97 -15.84 29.11
CA SER A 141 38.38 -17.19 29.50
C SER A 141 39.82 -17.47 29.08
N SER A 142 40.19 -17.14 27.84
CA SER A 142 41.55 -17.33 27.32
C SER A 142 42.58 -16.55 28.14
N LEU A 143 42.29 -15.30 28.51
CA LEU A 143 43.16 -14.50 29.36
C LEU A 143 43.29 -15.12 30.77
N LYS A 144 42.20 -15.62 31.34
CA LYS A 144 42.22 -16.27 32.65
C LYS A 144 43.07 -17.54 32.64
N ASP A 145 43.04 -18.31 31.56
CA ASP A 145 43.85 -19.51 31.40
C ASP A 145 45.34 -19.19 31.19
N LEU A 146 45.67 -18.10 30.48
CA LEU A 146 47.05 -17.62 30.31
C LEU A 146 47.69 -17.05 31.60
N LEU A 147 46.87 -16.63 32.56
CA LEU A 147 47.31 -16.06 33.85
C LEU A 147 47.43 -17.10 34.97
N LYS A 148 47.17 -18.39 34.67
CA LYS A 148 47.48 -19.52 35.55
C LYS A 148 48.87 -20.06 35.27
#